data_AF-A0A4Q6F3M7-F1
#
_entry.id   AF-A0A4Q6F3M7-F1
#
_cell.length_a   1.000
_cell.length_b   1.000
_cell.length_c   1.000
_cell.angle_alpha   90.00
_cell.angle_beta   90.00
_cell.angle_gamma   90.00
#
_symmetry.space_group_name_H-M   'P 1'
#
loop_
_entity.id
_entity.type
_entity.pdbx_description
1 polymer ?
#
loop_
_entity_poly.entity_id
_entity_poly.type
_entity_poly.pdbx_seq_one_letter_code
_entity_poly.pdbx_strand_id
1 'polypeptide(L)'
;MNQMLLAVLIGVDFVLIGLVLLALRRRQEAPASVTMLRELDHEHRLIKEMREAVREDLLQKHSEMKMLYEKVAMIATETDMELKTGAHSLSQEMEVVLQDARQRLDEYLGQIDKRRTGLSSLLKKAQEERQMLQKALSRGEKLTKFFDSTVPYQDVLEELEDKKYVDARHMLARGLAPSQVARELGLAESQVQLIASMNT
;
A
#
# COMPACT_ATOMS: atom_id res chain seq x y z
N MET A 1 60.13 123.99 -14.09
CA MET A 1 60.46 122.60 -13.73
C MET A 1 59.23 121.75 -13.39
N ASN A 2 58.21 122.27 -12.70
CA ASN A 2 57.02 121.48 -12.29
C ASN A 2 56.10 121.01 -13.44
N GLN A 3 56.04 121.70 -14.58
CA GLN A 3 55.18 121.29 -15.70
C GLN A 3 55.70 120.05 -16.46
N MET A 4 57.03 119.84 -16.47
CA MET A 4 57.62 118.67 -17.15
C MET A 4 57.38 117.37 -16.37
N LEU A 5 57.43 117.44 -15.03
CA LEU A 5 57.13 116.33 -14.13
C LEU A 5 55.67 115.88 -14.24
N LEU A 6 54.73 116.82 -14.39
CA LEU A 6 53.31 116.50 -14.58
C LEU A 6 53.05 115.77 -15.90
N ALA A 7 53.71 116.19 -16.99
CA ALA A 7 53.57 115.55 -18.30
C ALA A 7 54.14 114.12 -18.31
N VAL A 8 55.26 113.88 -17.62
CA VAL A 8 55.83 112.53 -17.47
C VAL A 8 54.92 111.63 -16.65
N LEU A 9 54.33 112.14 -15.56
CA LEU A 9 53.40 111.37 -14.73
C LEU A 9 52.16 110.92 -15.52
N ILE A 10 51.55 111.84 -16.28
CA ILE A 10 50.42 111.53 -17.16
C ILE A 10 50.82 110.48 -18.21
N GLY A 11 52.02 110.60 -18.80
CA GLY A 11 52.54 109.62 -19.76
C GLY A 11 52.68 108.22 -19.15
N VAL A 12 53.18 108.11 -17.92
CA VAL A 12 53.33 106.84 -17.20
C VAL A 12 51.96 106.23 -16.87
N ASP A 13 50.99 107.04 -16.47
CA ASP A 13 49.63 106.57 -16.18
C ASP A 13 48.94 106.01 -17.44
N PHE A 14 49.12 106.64 -18.61
CA PHE A 14 48.60 106.10 -19.86
C PHE A 14 49.26 104.78 -20.26
N VAL A 15 50.55 104.60 -19.99
CA VAL A 15 51.26 103.34 -20.25
C VAL A 15 50.77 102.23 -19.31
N LEU A 16 50.55 102.54 -18.03
CA LEU A 16 50.00 101.60 -17.05
C LEU A 16 48.56 101.19 -17.42
N ILE A 17 47.71 102.14 -17.78
CA ILE A 17 46.34 101.86 -18.24
C ILE A 17 46.38 101.01 -19.52
N GLY A 18 47.29 101.31 -20.45
CA GLY A 18 47.51 100.53 -21.66
C GLY A 18 47.92 99.09 -21.37
N LEU A 19 48.85 98.87 -20.44
CA LEU A 19 49.29 97.53 -20.03
C LEU A 19 48.19 96.73 -19.33
N VAL A 20 47.39 97.39 -18.47
CA VAL A 20 46.25 96.75 -17.80
C VAL A 20 45.17 96.35 -18.81
N LEU A 21 44.86 97.21 -19.78
CA LEU A 21 43.94 96.87 -20.87
C LEU A 21 44.48 95.72 -21.74
N LEU A 22 45.77 95.68 -22.03
CA LEU A 22 46.40 94.61 -22.81
C LEU A 22 46.41 93.28 -22.05
N ALA A 23 46.64 93.32 -20.73
CA ALA A 23 46.54 92.16 -19.86
C ALA A 23 45.11 91.62 -19.74
N LEU A 24 44.11 92.51 -19.63
CA LEU A 24 42.69 92.14 -19.61
C LEU A 24 42.23 91.55 -20.95
N ARG A 25 42.71 92.10 -22.07
CA ARG A 25 42.39 91.60 -23.41
C ARG A 25 42.98 90.20 -23.64
N ARG A 26 44.24 89.97 -23.22
CA ARG A 26 44.86 88.62 -23.24
C ARG A 26 44.12 87.60 -22.37
N ARG A 27 43.46 88.05 -21.29
CA ARG A 27 42.67 87.17 -20.40
C ARG A 27 41.32 86.77 -21.02
N GLN A 28 40.75 87.60 -21.88
CA GLN A 28 39.54 87.27 -22.66
C GLN A 28 39.85 86.36 -23.86
N GLU A 29 41.08 86.37 -24.37
CA GLU A 29 41.54 85.54 -25.48
C GLU A 29 42.05 84.15 -25.05
N ALA A 30 41.59 83.61 -23.91
CA ALA A 30 41.84 82.22 -23.52
C ALA A 30 40.64 81.33 -23.93
N PRO A 31 40.51 80.91 -25.21
CA PRO A 31 39.40 80.08 -25.68
C PRO A 31 39.34 78.69 -25.03
N ALA A 32 40.41 78.26 -24.36
CA ALA A 32 40.54 76.94 -23.75
C ALA A 32 39.59 76.71 -22.55
N SER A 33 39.21 77.74 -21.80
CA SER A 33 38.28 77.59 -20.66
C SER A 33 36.84 77.42 -21.12
N VAL A 34 36.45 78.06 -22.22
CA VAL A 34 35.09 77.98 -22.78
C VAL A 34 34.87 76.66 -23.53
N THR A 35 35.90 76.11 -24.18
CA THR A 35 35.82 74.78 -24.80
C THR A 35 35.74 73.67 -23.77
N MET A 36 36.55 73.73 -22.70
CA MET A 36 36.47 72.73 -21.61
C MET A 36 35.13 72.77 -20.86
N LEU A 37 34.54 73.95 -20.62
CA LEU A 37 33.22 74.06 -20.00
C LEU A 37 32.12 73.43 -20.88
N ARG A 38 32.21 73.58 -22.21
CA ARG A 38 31.27 72.94 -23.14
C ARG A 38 31.42 71.42 -23.19
N GLU A 39 32.66 70.93 -23.15
CA GLU A 39 32.95 69.49 -23.04
C GLU A 39 32.38 68.92 -21.72
N LEU A 40 32.59 69.62 -20.61
CA LEU A 40 32.06 69.22 -19.30
C LEU A 40 30.53 69.22 -19.22
N ASP A 41 29.87 70.18 -19.88
CA ASP A 41 28.41 70.23 -20.01
C ASP A 41 27.88 69.07 -20.87
N HIS A 42 28.61 68.71 -21.95
CA HIS A 42 28.26 67.58 -22.79
C HIS A 42 28.40 66.25 -22.04
N GLU A 43 29.50 66.07 -21.30
CA GLU A 43 29.70 64.90 -20.43
C GLU A 43 28.62 64.82 -19.34
N HIS A 44 28.25 65.93 -18.71
CA HIS A 44 27.17 65.94 -17.73
C HIS A 44 25.81 65.52 -18.32
N ARG A 45 25.50 65.96 -19.55
CA ARG A 45 24.28 65.51 -20.24
C ARG A 45 24.32 64.02 -20.52
N LEU A 46 25.45 63.52 -21.02
CA LEU A 46 25.62 62.10 -21.33
C LEU A 46 25.53 61.22 -20.07
N ILE A 47 26.14 61.66 -18.97
CA ILE A 47 26.01 60.99 -17.67
C ILE A 47 24.56 61.00 -17.18
N LYS A 48 23.84 62.11 -17.38
CA LYS A 48 22.42 62.21 -17.01
C LYS A 48 21.55 61.26 -17.84
N GLU A 49 21.74 61.23 -19.15
CA GLU A 49 21.04 60.31 -20.07
C GLU A 49 21.35 58.85 -19.74
N MET A 50 22.62 58.50 -19.49
CA MET A 50 22.99 57.15 -19.05
C MET A 50 22.36 56.78 -17.71
N ARG A 51 22.29 57.72 -16.76
CA ARG A 51 21.65 57.48 -15.45
C ARG A 51 20.14 57.26 -15.62
N GLU A 52 19.48 58.03 -16.48
CA GLU A 52 18.06 57.88 -16.77
C GLU A 52 17.79 56.54 -17.46
N ALA A 53 18.57 56.18 -18.48
CA ALA A 53 18.46 54.90 -19.17
C ALA A 53 18.69 53.70 -18.23
N VAL A 54 19.71 53.74 -17.36
CA VAL A 54 19.95 52.69 -16.37
C VAL A 54 18.82 52.61 -15.34
N ARG A 55 18.23 53.74 -14.96
CA ARG A 55 17.10 53.77 -14.03
C ARG A 55 15.85 53.16 -14.65
N GLU A 56 15.57 53.46 -15.91
CA GLU A 56 14.46 52.86 -16.65
C GLU A 56 14.65 51.35 -16.82
N ASP A 57 15.85 50.90 -17.21
CA ASP A 57 16.15 49.47 -17.35
C ASP A 57 16.05 48.74 -15.99
N LEU A 58 16.52 49.34 -14.89
CA LEU A 58 16.34 48.78 -13.55
C LEU A 58 14.86 48.66 -13.15
N LEU A 59 14.03 49.66 -13.47
CA LEU A 59 12.61 49.60 -13.20
C LEU A 59 11.91 48.53 -14.04
N GLN A 60 12.29 48.39 -15.30
CA GLN A 60 11.79 47.34 -16.19
C GLN A 60 12.21 45.95 -15.70
N LYS A 61 13.49 45.76 -15.33
CA LYS A 61 13.96 44.49 -14.79
C LYS A 61 13.31 44.15 -13.46
N HIS A 62 13.04 45.15 -12.62
CA HIS A 62 12.31 44.92 -11.39
C HIS A 62 10.85 44.47 -11.64
N SER A 63 10.16 45.05 -12.62
CA SER A 63 8.80 44.64 -12.98
C SER A 63 8.77 43.24 -13.62
N GLU A 64 9.71 42.93 -14.51
CA GLU A 64 9.91 41.59 -15.09
C GLU A 64 10.16 40.55 -13.99
N MET A 65 11.04 40.87 -13.05
CA MET A 65 11.37 39.99 -11.92
C MET A 65 10.14 39.77 -11.01
N LYS A 66 9.37 40.82 -10.73
CA LYS A 66 8.13 40.71 -9.95
C LYS A 66 7.11 39.78 -10.64
N MET A 67 6.91 39.94 -11.95
CA MET A 67 6.02 39.04 -12.70
C MET A 67 6.52 37.60 -12.71
N LEU A 68 7.83 37.37 -12.78
CA LEU A 68 8.40 36.02 -12.69
C LEU A 68 8.14 35.40 -11.31
N TYR A 69 8.32 36.16 -10.22
CA TYR A 69 8.00 35.69 -8.87
C TYR A 69 6.53 35.33 -8.71
N GLU A 70 5.62 36.15 -9.23
CA GLU A 70 4.18 35.87 -9.21
C GLU A 70 3.84 34.59 -10.00
N LYS A 71 4.45 34.39 -11.18
CA LYS A 71 4.28 33.16 -11.95
C LYS A 71 4.79 31.92 -11.23
N VAL A 72 5.98 32.01 -10.63
CA VAL A 72 6.57 30.88 -9.87
C VAL A 72 5.71 30.55 -8.65
N ALA A 73 5.21 31.56 -7.94
CA ALA A 73 4.31 31.35 -6.82
C ALA A 73 3.00 30.66 -7.25
N MET A 74 2.41 31.10 -8.37
CA MET A 74 1.20 30.48 -8.93
C MET A 74 1.43 29.02 -9.32
N ILE A 75 2.52 28.72 -10.05
CA ILE A 75 2.88 27.35 -10.43
C ILE A 75 3.10 26.49 -9.19
N ALA A 76 3.78 26.99 -8.17
CA ALA A 76 3.99 26.25 -6.94
C ALA A 76 2.67 25.92 -6.23
N THR A 77 1.71 26.86 -6.18
CA THR A 77 0.39 26.62 -5.59
C THR A 77 -0.46 25.65 -6.41
N GLU A 78 -0.45 25.75 -7.74
CA GLU A 78 -1.18 24.86 -8.64
C GLU A 78 -0.64 23.43 -8.54
N THR A 79 0.69 23.29 -8.54
CA THR A 79 1.35 21.98 -8.39
C THR A 79 1.02 21.33 -7.04
N ASP A 80 1.01 22.09 -5.94
CA ASP A 80 0.63 21.56 -4.62
C ASP A 80 -0.84 21.14 -4.56
N MET A 81 -1.73 21.90 -5.21
CA MET A 81 -3.15 21.54 -5.32
C MET A 81 -3.37 20.29 -6.17
N GLU A 82 -2.72 20.18 -7.32
CA GLU A 82 -2.78 19.01 -8.19
C GLU A 82 -2.22 17.77 -7.50
N LEU A 83 -1.09 17.90 -6.79
CA LEU A 83 -0.51 16.80 -6.01
C LEU A 83 -1.45 16.32 -4.91
N LYS A 84 -2.06 17.23 -4.15
CA LYS A 84 -3.04 16.88 -3.11
C LYS A 84 -4.28 16.20 -3.70
N THR A 85 -4.77 16.72 -4.81
CA THR A 85 -5.94 16.16 -5.50
C THR A 85 -5.62 14.76 -6.05
N GLY A 86 -4.49 14.62 -6.74
CA GLY A 86 -4.01 13.34 -7.27
C GLY A 86 -3.76 12.30 -6.18
N ALA A 87 -3.15 12.70 -5.06
CA ALA A 87 -2.95 11.83 -3.91
C ALA A 87 -4.29 11.37 -3.30
N HIS A 88 -5.28 12.26 -3.22
CA HIS A 88 -6.62 11.93 -2.73
C HIS A 88 -7.35 10.96 -3.66
N SER A 89 -7.34 11.22 -4.97
CA SER A 89 -7.94 10.34 -5.98
C SER A 89 -7.27 8.97 -5.99
N LEU A 90 -5.94 8.92 -5.92
CA LEU A 90 -5.20 7.64 -5.85
C LEU A 90 -5.57 6.86 -4.58
N SER A 91 -5.69 7.55 -3.44
CA SER A 91 -6.12 6.91 -2.18
C SER A 91 -7.52 6.33 -2.29
N GLN A 92 -8.45 7.03 -2.93
CA GLN A 92 -9.82 6.54 -3.16
C GLN A 92 -9.85 5.34 -4.09
N GLU A 93 -9.15 5.38 -5.22
CA GLU A 93 -9.09 4.24 -6.13
C GLU A 93 -8.44 3.03 -5.47
N MET A 94 -7.38 3.23 -4.66
CA MET A 94 -6.75 2.14 -3.93
C MET A 94 -7.70 1.50 -2.91
N GLU A 95 -8.53 2.30 -2.23
CA GLU A 95 -9.55 1.78 -1.32
C GLU A 95 -10.61 0.94 -2.05
N VAL A 96 -11.06 1.39 -3.23
CA VAL A 96 -12.00 0.64 -4.08
C VAL A 96 -11.40 -0.70 -4.53
N VAL A 97 -10.14 -0.71 -4.98
CA VAL A 97 -9.45 -1.95 -5.40
C VAL A 97 -9.29 -2.90 -4.22
N LEU A 98 -8.92 -2.40 -3.04
CA LEU A 98 -8.82 -3.21 -1.82
C LEU A 98 -10.18 -3.79 -1.42
N GLN A 99 -11.25 -3.02 -1.56
CA GLN A 99 -12.60 -3.48 -1.25
C GLN A 99 -13.08 -4.57 -2.22
N ASP A 100 -12.86 -4.41 -3.52
CA ASP A 100 -13.18 -5.44 -4.53
C ASP A 100 -12.36 -6.71 -4.30
N ALA A 101 -11.05 -6.58 -4.03
CA ALA A 101 -10.20 -7.72 -3.71
C ALA A 101 -10.68 -8.47 -2.46
N ARG A 102 -11.08 -7.73 -1.42
CA ARG A 102 -11.64 -8.30 -0.18
C ARG A 102 -12.94 -9.05 -0.46
N GLN A 103 -13.86 -8.46 -1.22
CA GLN A 103 -15.12 -9.09 -1.56
C GLN A 103 -14.91 -10.41 -2.32
N ARG A 104 -14.01 -10.41 -3.31
CA ARG A 104 -13.67 -11.64 -4.06
C ARG A 104 -13.06 -12.71 -3.16
N LEU A 105 -12.18 -12.32 -2.24
CA LEU A 105 -11.59 -13.25 -1.28
C LEU A 105 -12.66 -13.87 -0.38
N ASP A 106 -13.59 -13.07 0.14
CA ASP A 106 -14.70 -13.55 0.97
C ASP A 106 -15.61 -14.53 0.19
N GLU A 107 -15.88 -14.24 -1.09
CA GLU A 107 -16.62 -15.16 -1.96
C GLU A 107 -15.88 -16.49 -2.18
N TYR A 108 -14.58 -16.45 -2.46
CA TYR A 108 -13.77 -17.65 -2.62
C TYR A 108 -13.68 -18.47 -1.33
N LEU A 109 -13.49 -17.82 -0.18
CA LEU A 109 -13.50 -18.48 1.12
C LEU A 109 -14.86 -19.15 1.38
N GLY A 110 -15.96 -18.46 1.10
CA GLY A 110 -17.31 -19.03 1.21
C GLY A 110 -17.52 -20.25 0.30
N GLN A 111 -16.97 -20.25 -0.92
CA GLN A 111 -17.01 -21.41 -1.82
C GLN A 111 -16.16 -22.58 -1.30
N ILE A 112 -14.98 -22.29 -0.75
CA ILE A 112 -14.10 -23.31 -0.14
C ILE A 112 -14.79 -23.96 1.05
N ASP A 113 -15.45 -23.19 1.93
CA ASP A 113 -16.16 -23.74 3.08
C ASP A 113 -17.36 -24.60 2.67
N LYS A 114 -18.12 -24.21 1.64
CA LYS A 114 -19.18 -25.04 1.06
C LYS A 114 -18.64 -26.36 0.51
N ARG A 115 -17.51 -26.32 -0.21
CA ARG A 115 -16.86 -27.54 -0.72
C ARG A 115 -16.34 -28.42 0.42
N ARG A 116 -15.73 -27.82 1.44
CA ARG A 116 -15.21 -28.52 2.63
C ARG A 116 -16.32 -29.24 3.38
N THR A 117 -17.43 -28.56 3.64
CA THR A 117 -18.61 -29.15 4.31
C THR A 117 -19.25 -30.25 3.46
N GLY A 118 -19.39 -30.03 2.15
CA GLY A 118 -19.85 -31.06 1.21
C GLY A 118 -18.97 -32.31 1.22
N LEU A 119 -17.65 -32.15 1.10
CA LEU A 119 -16.68 -33.25 1.15
C LEU A 119 -16.69 -33.98 2.49
N SER A 120 -16.79 -33.25 3.60
CA SER A 120 -16.92 -33.85 4.94
C SER A 120 -18.15 -34.74 5.05
N SER A 121 -19.29 -34.30 4.49
CA SER A 121 -20.52 -35.11 4.47
C SER A 121 -20.39 -36.38 3.61
N LEU A 122 -19.72 -36.29 2.46
CA LEU A 122 -19.46 -37.43 1.59
C LEU A 122 -18.49 -38.42 2.25
N LEU A 123 -17.46 -37.93 2.91
CA LEU A 123 -16.48 -38.76 3.62
C LEU A 123 -17.14 -39.52 4.78
N LYS A 124 -18.05 -38.86 5.51
CA LYS A 124 -18.85 -39.52 6.54
C LYS A 124 -19.73 -40.64 5.97
N LYS A 125 -20.44 -40.40 4.86
CA LYS A 125 -21.25 -41.43 4.17
C LYS A 125 -20.40 -42.60 3.70
N ALA A 126 -19.26 -42.33 3.05
CA ALA A 126 -18.33 -43.36 2.60
C ALA A 126 -17.80 -44.20 3.77
N GLN A 127 -17.57 -43.58 4.93
CA GLN A 127 -17.13 -44.28 6.14
C GLN A 127 -18.23 -45.18 6.73
N GLU A 128 -19.49 -44.73 6.71
CA GLU A 128 -20.66 -45.53 7.10
C GLU A 128 -20.85 -46.73 6.16
N GLU A 129 -20.79 -46.51 4.84
CA GLU A 129 -20.85 -47.58 3.84
C GLU A 129 -19.70 -48.59 3.99
N ARG A 130 -18.48 -48.11 4.22
CA ARG A 130 -17.32 -48.97 4.48
C ARG A 130 -17.54 -49.85 5.71
N GLN A 131 -18.09 -49.29 6.80
CA GLN A 131 -18.41 -50.07 7.99
C GLN A 131 -19.49 -51.13 7.71
N MET A 132 -20.51 -50.81 6.94
CA MET A 132 -21.54 -51.78 6.54
C MET A 132 -20.96 -52.91 5.70
N LEU A 133 -20.14 -52.58 4.70
CA LEU A 133 -19.43 -53.56 3.87
C LEU A 133 -18.51 -54.43 4.72
N GLN A 134 -17.74 -53.84 5.64
CA GLN A 134 -16.86 -54.60 6.52
C GLN A 134 -17.64 -55.58 7.41
N LYS A 135 -18.82 -55.20 7.92
CA LYS A 135 -19.71 -56.10 8.64
C LYS A 135 -20.25 -57.23 7.75
N ALA A 136 -20.70 -56.90 6.52
CA ALA A 136 -21.18 -57.91 5.57
C ALA A 136 -20.07 -58.89 5.19
N LEU A 137 -18.85 -58.40 4.96
CA LEU A 137 -17.69 -59.19 4.59
C LEU A 137 -17.28 -60.12 5.75
N SER A 138 -17.24 -59.62 6.98
CA SER A 138 -16.98 -60.46 8.16
C SER A 138 -18.03 -61.57 8.35
N ARG A 139 -19.30 -61.30 8.06
CA ARG A 139 -20.35 -62.33 8.07
C ARG A 139 -20.16 -63.33 6.93
N GLY A 140 -19.82 -62.86 5.74
CA GLY A 140 -19.52 -63.69 4.59
C GLY A 140 -18.35 -64.63 4.85
N GLU A 141 -17.25 -64.13 5.45
CA GLU A 141 -16.08 -64.92 5.86
C GLU A 141 -16.43 -66.01 6.89
N LYS A 142 -17.28 -65.69 7.87
CA LYS A 142 -17.79 -66.70 8.81
C LYS A 142 -18.63 -67.76 8.11
N LEU A 143 -19.46 -67.35 7.15
CA LEU A 143 -20.30 -68.25 6.38
C LEU A 143 -19.47 -69.15 5.45
N THR A 144 -18.43 -68.62 4.80
CA THR A 144 -17.55 -69.43 3.97
C THR A 144 -16.75 -70.44 4.79
N LYS A 145 -16.29 -70.07 5.99
CA LYS A 145 -15.70 -71.02 6.95
C LYS A 145 -16.68 -72.15 7.34
N PHE A 146 -17.97 -71.86 7.46
CA PHE A 146 -19.00 -72.87 7.77
C PHE A 146 -19.16 -73.93 6.67
N PHE A 147 -18.94 -73.56 5.41
CA PHE A 147 -18.99 -74.48 4.27
C PHE A 147 -17.63 -75.07 3.89
N ASP A 148 -16.56 -74.68 4.58
CA ASP A 148 -15.22 -75.24 4.37
C ASP A 148 -15.12 -76.60 5.07
N SER A 149 -15.11 -77.66 4.26
CA SER A 149 -15.06 -79.07 4.70
C SER A 149 -13.82 -79.44 5.55
N THR A 150 -12.84 -78.55 5.65
CA THR A 150 -11.65 -78.72 6.49
C THR A 150 -11.82 -78.24 7.93
N VAL A 151 -12.89 -77.49 8.25
CA VAL A 151 -13.16 -76.98 9.60
C VAL A 151 -14.31 -77.78 10.23
N PRO A 152 -14.14 -78.37 11.44
CA PRO A 152 -15.21 -79.09 12.12
C PRO A 152 -16.44 -78.20 12.36
N TYR A 153 -17.61 -78.72 12.03
CA TYR A 153 -18.88 -77.99 12.13
C TYR A 153 -19.20 -77.49 13.55
N GLN A 154 -18.72 -78.19 14.58
CA GLN A 154 -18.82 -77.77 15.99
C GLN A 154 -18.13 -76.42 16.25
N ASP A 155 -16.92 -76.22 15.72
CA ASP A 155 -16.12 -75.03 16.00
C ASP A 155 -16.73 -73.77 15.36
N VAL A 156 -17.38 -73.94 14.20
CA VAL A 156 -18.04 -72.83 13.50
C VAL A 156 -19.37 -72.47 14.15
N LEU A 157 -20.08 -73.44 14.72
CA LEU A 157 -21.29 -73.21 15.51
C LEU A 157 -20.98 -72.43 16.79
N GLU A 158 -19.88 -72.73 17.49
CA GLU A 158 -19.45 -71.96 18.65
C GLU A 158 -19.07 -70.50 18.31
N GLU A 159 -18.59 -70.23 17.09
CA GLU A 159 -18.21 -68.89 16.62
C GLU A 159 -19.40 -68.07 16.03
N LEU A 160 -20.51 -68.74 15.72
CA LEU A 160 -21.73 -68.19 15.13
C LEU A 160 -22.88 -68.05 16.14
N GLU A 161 -22.98 -68.94 17.13
CA GLU A 161 -23.99 -68.88 18.17
C GLU A 161 -23.69 -67.76 19.18
N ASP A 162 -24.75 -67.09 19.63
CA ASP A 162 -24.65 -66.12 20.73
C ASP A 162 -24.12 -66.86 21.97
N LYS A 163 -23.17 -66.27 22.70
CA LYS A 163 -22.47 -66.93 23.83
C LYS A 163 -23.43 -67.58 24.83
N LYS A 164 -24.62 -67.02 24.99
CA LYS A 164 -25.70 -67.55 25.85
C LYS A 164 -26.19 -68.94 25.42
N TYR A 165 -26.22 -69.26 24.14
CA TYR A 165 -26.68 -70.58 23.66
C TYR A 165 -25.60 -71.65 23.83
N VAL A 166 -24.33 -71.27 23.64
CA VAL A 166 -23.17 -72.13 23.93
C VAL A 166 -23.09 -72.43 25.43
N ASP A 167 -23.21 -71.38 26.27
CA ASP A 167 -23.25 -71.52 27.73
C ASP A 167 -24.45 -72.39 28.18
N ALA A 168 -25.61 -72.25 27.53
CA ALA A 168 -26.78 -73.08 27.81
C ALA A 168 -26.52 -74.57 27.52
N ARG A 169 -25.87 -74.89 26.40
CA ARG A 169 -25.49 -76.29 26.07
C ARG A 169 -24.54 -76.87 27.10
N HIS A 170 -23.53 -76.11 27.53
CA HIS A 170 -22.60 -76.55 28.57
C HIS A 170 -23.28 -76.75 29.92
N MET A 171 -24.20 -75.86 30.31
CA MET A 171 -24.96 -75.98 31.56
C MET A 171 -25.89 -77.19 31.55
N LEU A 172 -26.58 -77.43 30.43
CA LEU A 172 -27.41 -78.63 30.25
C LEU A 172 -26.59 -79.92 30.26
N ALA A 173 -25.42 -79.93 29.62
CA ALA A 173 -24.50 -81.09 29.62
C ALA A 173 -23.93 -81.40 31.02
N ARG A 174 -23.89 -80.41 31.92
CA ARG A 174 -23.53 -80.59 33.34
C ARG A 174 -24.70 -81.09 34.20
N GLY A 175 -25.87 -81.35 33.61
CA GLY A 175 -27.05 -81.89 34.28
C GLY A 175 -27.93 -80.85 34.97
N LEU A 176 -27.76 -79.54 34.67
CA LEU A 176 -28.65 -78.51 35.20
C LEU A 176 -30.03 -78.57 34.53
N ALA A 177 -31.08 -78.30 35.30
CA ALA A 177 -32.44 -78.33 34.78
C ALA A 177 -32.67 -77.18 33.77
N PRO A 178 -33.41 -77.43 32.67
CA PRO A 178 -33.69 -76.40 31.65
C PRO A 178 -34.27 -75.09 32.21
N SER A 179 -35.10 -75.18 33.26
CA SER A 179 -35.70 -74.03 33.94
C SER A 179 -34.68 -73.16 34.68
N GLN A 180 -33.61 -73.77 35.22
CA GLN A 180 -32.53 -73.06 35.90
C GLN A 180 -31.61 -72.36 34.89
N VAL A 181 -31.26 -73.04 33.80
CA VAL A 181 -30.43 -72.51 32.72
C VAL A 181 -31.12 -71.34 32.01
N ALA A 182 -32.44 -71.43 31.79
CA ALA A 182 -33.26 -70.36 31.23
C ALA A 182 -33.23 -69.08 32.11
N ARG A 183 -33.31 -69.26 33.43
CA ARG A 183 -33.28 -68.15 34.40
C ARG A 183 -31.89 -67.50 34.50
N GLU A 184 -30.82 -68.28 34.48
CA GLU A 184 -29.45 -67.78 34.60
C GLU A 184 -28.96 -67.04 33.34
N LEU A 185 -29.35 -67.50 32.15
CA LEU A 185 -28.92 -66.92 30.88
C LEU A 185 -29.93 -65.92 30.28
N GLY A 186 -31.10 -65.78 30.92
CA GLY A 186 -32.19 -64.92 30.45
C GLY A 186 -32.77 -65.37 29.11
N LEU A 187 -32.81 -66.68 28.88
CA LEU A 187 -33.38 -67.32 27.69
C LEU A 187 -34.81 -67.79 27.98
N ALA A 188 -35.64 -67.89 26.94
CA ALA A 188 -36.97 -68.47 27.10
C ALA A 188 -36.84 -69.98 27.40
N GLU A 189 -37.62 -70.50 28.35
CA GLU A 189 -37.54 -71.90 28.76
C GLU A 189 -37.79 -72.88 27.58
N SER A 190 -38.64 -72.48 26.63
CA SER A 190 -38.89 -73.22 25.39
C SER A 190 -37.64 -73.32 24.48
N GLN A 191 -36.79 -72.28 24.46
CA GLN A 191 -35.54 -72.30 23.70
C GLN A 191 -34.53 -73.25 24.36
N VAL A 192 -34.46 -73.25 25.69
CA VAL A 192 -33.54 -74.12 26.43
C VAL A 192 -33.99 -75.59 26.35
N GLN A 193 -35.29 -75.87 26.37
CA GLN A 193 -35.83 -77.22 26.15
C GLN A 193 -35.51 -77.74 24.74
N LEU A 194 -35.60 -76.89 23.71
CA LEU A 194 -35.22 -77.26 22.35
C LEU A 194 -33.74 -77.65 22.29
N ILE A 195 -32.85 -76.86 22.91
CA ILE A 195 -31.42 -77.16 22.99
C ILE A 195 -31.16 -78.49 23.72
N ALA A 196 -31.87 -78.73 24.83
CA ALA A 196 -31.76 -79.99 25.57
C ALA A 196 -32.17 -81.19 24.70
N SER A 197 -33.22 -81.05 23.90
CA SER A 197 -33.69 -82.11 22.98
C SER A 197 -32.78 -82.36 21.78
N MET A 198 -31.90 -81.41 21.45
CA MET A 198 -30.91 -81.55 20.37
C MET A 198 -29.57 -82.12 20.86
N ASN A 199 -29.36 -82.21 22.17
CA ASN A 199 -28.13 -82.71 22.80
C ASN A 199 -28.24 -84.16 23.32
N THR A 200 -29.41 -84.80 23.18
CA THR A 200 -29.60 -86.25 23.35
C THR A 200 -29.36 -87.00 22.05
#